data_AF-A0A949K9M6-F1
#
_entry.id   AF-A0A949K9M6-F1
#
_cell.length_a   1.000
_cell.length_b   1.000
_cell.length_c   1.000
_cell.angle_alpha   90.00
_cell.angle_beta   90.00
_cell.angle_gamma   90.00
#
_symmetry.space_group_name_H-M   'P 1'
#
loop_
_entity.id
_entity.type
_entity.pdbx_description
1 polymer ?
#
loop_
_entity_poly.entity_id
_entity_poly.type
_entity_poly.pdbx_seq_one_letter_code
_entity_poly.pdbx_strand_id
1 'polypeptide(L)' 'MKVGDYKNQKAREIIEDAISQLMAVGLPSDGAASLMVIQGMIRIEDPAKRKDMAEFAAREAEDTID' A
#
# COMPACT_ATOMS: atom_id res chain seq x y z
N MET A 1 15.57 -17.51 11.17
CA MET A 1 14.94 -16.37 10.46
C MET A 1 15.83 -15.15 10.66
N LYS A 2 16.32 -14.50 9.59
CA LYS A 2 17.11 -13.27 9.76
C LYS A 2 16.16 -12.12 10.14
N VAL A 3 16.66 -11.11 10.84
CA VAL A 3 15.84 -9.95 11.28
C VAL A 3 15.18 -9.23 10.08
N GLY A 4 15.83 -9.22 8.91
CA GLY A 4 15.26 -8.68 7.67
C GLY A 4 14.03 -9.46 7.19
N ASP A 5 14.11 -10.78 7.19
CA ASP A 5 13.00 -11.67 6.76
C ASP A 5 11.77 -11.48 7.64
N TYR A 6 11.99 -11.33 8.95
CA TYR A 6 10.93 -11.08 9.92
C TYR A 6 10.18 -9.76 9.64
N LYS A 7 10.92 -8.68 9.34
CA LYS A 7 10.33 -7.37 9.08
C LYS A 7 9.47 -7.38 7.81
N ASN A 8 9.96 -8.03 6.76
CA ASN A 8 9.23 -8.15 5.50
C ASN A 8 7.95 -8.98 5.66
N GLN A 9 8.04 -10.12 6.35
CA GLN A 9 6.87 -10.94 6.66
C GLN A 9 5.84 -10.16 7.48
N LYS A 10 6.28 -9.49 8.54
CA LYS A 10 5.36 -8.74 9.41
C LYS A 10 4.70 -7.58 8.67
N ALA A 11 5.43 -6.87 7.81
CA ALA A 11 4.86 -5.79 6.99
C ALA A 11 3.76 -6.32 6.08
N ARG A 12 3.99 -7.48 5.44
CA ARG A 12 3.00 -8.14 4.60
C ARG A 12 1.75 -8.55 5.38
N GLU A 13 1.92 -9.15 6.56
CA GLU A 13 0.79 -9.53 7.43
C GLU A 13 -0.07 -8.31 7.80
N ILE A 14 0.55 -7.16 8.09
CA ILE A 14 -0.17 -5.93 8.43
C ILE A 14 -0.99 -5.43 7.24
N ILE A 15 -0.42 -5.48 6.03
CA ILE A 15 -1.09 -5.05 4.79
C ILE A 15 -2.28 -5.96 4.48
N GLU A 16 -2.09 -7.27 4.57
CA GLU A 16 -3.14 -8.27 4.29
C GLU A 16 -4.30 -8.16 5.30
N ASP A 17 -3.99 -7.96 6.59
CA ASP A 17 -4.99 -7.74 7.63
C ASP A 17 -5.79 -6.45 7.39
N ALA A 18 -5.12 -5.35 7.05
CA ALA A 18 -5.78 -4.08 6.74
C ALA A 18 -6.76 -4.21 5.54
N ILE A 19 -6.34 -4.88 4.47
CA ILE A 19 -7.21 -5.15 3.31
C ILE A 19 -8.40 -6.01 3.73
N SER A 20 -8.17 -7.07 4.51
CA SER A 20 -9.24 -7.96 4.99
C SER A 20 -10.28 -7.21 5.83
N GLN A 21 -9.84 -6.32 6.72
CA GLN A 21 -10.73 -5.49 7.54
C GLN A 21 -11.53 -4.49 6.70
N LEU A 22 -10.91 -3.89 5.68
CA LEU A 22 -11.61 -3.01 4.74
C LEU A 22 -12.66 -3.78 3.93
N MET A 23 -12.38 -5.02 3.53
CA MET A 23 -13.37 -5.87 2.88
C MET A 23 -14.52 -6.25 3.81
N ALA A 24 -14.23 -6.51 5.09
CA ALA A 24 -15.24 -6.84 6.10
C ALA A 24 -16.25 -5.70 6.35
N VAL A 25 -15.87 -4.44 6.07
CA VAL A 25 -16.79 -3.28 6.13
C VAL A 25 -17.52 -3.00 4.80
N GLY A 26 -17.39 -3.90 3.81
CA GLY A 26 -18.17 -3.88 2.58
C GLY A 26 -17.45 -3.33 1.34
N LEU A 27 -16.13 -3.08 1.42
CA LEU A 27 -15.36 -2.70 0.23
C LEU A 27 -15.03 -3.94 -0.62
N PRO A 28 -15.12 -3.87 -1.96
CA PRO A 28 -14.49 -4.85 -2.83
C PRO A 28 -12.96 -4.88 -2.60
N SER A 29 -12.30 -5.99 -2.90
CA SER A 29 -10.83 -6.15 -2.75
C SER A 29 -10.05 -4.99 -3.39
N ASP A 30 -10.35 -4.67 -4.64
CA ASP A 30 -9.67 -3.57 -5.35
C ASP A 30 -10.00 -2.20 -4.75
N GLY A 31 -11.21 -2.03 -4.20
CA GLY A 31 -11.62 -0.83 -3.48
C GLY A 31 -10.86 -0.64 -2.17
N ALA A 32 -10.63 -1.73 -1.43
CA ALA A 32 -9.83 -1.72 -0.21
C ALA A 32 -8.36 -1.37 -0.50
N ALA A 33 -7.76 -1.99 -1.52
CA ALA A 33 -6.40 -1.69 -1.96
C ALA A 33 -6.26 -0.23 -2.45
N SER A 34 -7.21 0.25 -3.26
CA SER A 34 -7.22 1.63 -3.75
C SER A 34 -7.30 2.66 -2.62
N LEU A 35 -8.13 2.39 -1.61
CA LEU A 35 -8.23 3.24 -0.44
C LEU A 35 -6.91 3.31 0.32
N MET A 36 -6.20 2.19 0.48
CA MET A 36 -4.90 2.18 1.15
C MET A 36 -3.87 3.06 0.44
N VAL A 37 -3.81 3.02 -0.90
CA VAL A 37 -2.91 3.88 -1.68
C VAL A 37 -3.19 5.34 -1.39
N ILE A 38 -4.45 5.78 -1.52
CA ILE A 38 -4.84 7.18 -1.30
C ILE A 38 -4.56 7.61 0.16
N GLN A 39 -4.95 6.78 1.13
CA GLN A 39 -4.80 7.08 2.55
C GLN A 39 -3.32 7.11 2.98
N GLY A 40 -2.48 6.26 2.38
CA GLY A 40 -1.03 6.31 2.54
C GLY A 40 -0.46 7.64 2.06
N MET A 41 -0.82 8.06 0.84
CA MET A 41 -0.36 9.32 0.25
C MET A 41 -0.73 10.55 1.07
N ILE A 42 -1.95 10.61 1.62
CA ILE A 42 -2.42 11.72 2.47
C ILE A 42 -1.61 11.85 3.76
N ARG A 43 -1.15 10.74 4.33
CA ARG A 43 -0.44 10.70 5.62
C ARG A 43 1.07 10.94 5.53
N ILE A 44 1.64 10.99 4.32
CA ILE A 44 3.04 11.37 4.16
C ILE A 44 3.17 12.87 4.44
N GLU A 45 3.74 13.22 5.59
CA GLU A 45 3.86 14.62 6.06
C GLU A 45 4.84 15.44 5.23
N ASP A 46 5.93 14.81 4.77
CA ASP A 46 6.95 15.45 3.95
C ASP A 46 6.45 15.61 2.50
N PRO A 47 6.28 16.85 1.99
CA PRO A 47 5.79 17.08 0.64
C PRO A 47 6.68 16.52 -0.46
N ALA A 48 8.01 16.51 -0.27
CA ALA A 48 8.93 15.95 -1.25
C ALA A 48 8.77 14.43 -1.35
N LYS A 49 8.77 13.74 -0.20
CA LYS A 49 8.52 12.30 -0.15
C LYS A 49 7.13 11.93 -0.68
N ARG A 50 6.13 12.77 -0.41
CA ARG A 50 4.78 12.55 -0.96
C ARG A 50 4.82 12.58 -2.48
N LYS A 51 5.52 13.54 -3.08
CA LYS A 51 5.69 13.61 -4.53
C LYS A 51 6.44 12.38 -5.06
N ASP A 52 7.55 12.00 -4.44
CA ASP A 52 8.36 10.84 -4.85
C ASP A 52 7.55 9.53 -4.83
N MET A 53 6.70 9.35 -3.81
CA MET A 53 5.82 8.17 -3.71
C MET A 53 4.69 8.19 -4.75
N ALA A 54 4.18 9.37 -5.12
CA ALA A 54 3.19 9.48 -6.19
C ALA A 54 3.79 9.06 -7.54
N GLU A 55 5.01 9.53 -7.83
CA GLU A 55 5.74 9.16 -9.05
C GLU A 55 6.13 7.68 -9.05
N PHE A 56 6.47 7.11 -7.90
CA PHE A 56 6.69 5.68 -7.77
C PHE A 56 5.42 4.86 -8.04
N ALA A 57 4.29 5.22 -7.42
CA ALA A 57 3.02 4.53 -7.64
C ALA A 57 2.54 4.61 -9.11
N ALA A 58 2.77 5.76 -9.78
CA ALA A 58 2.47 5.92 -11.19
C ALA A 58 3.30 4.97 -12.07
N ARG A 59 4.61 4.86 -11.81
CA ARG A 59 5.50 3.94 -12.54
C ARG A 59 5.10 2.49 -12.38
N GLU A 60 4.82 2.04 -11.14
CA GLU A 60 4.39 0.66 -10.89
C GLU A 60 3.04 0.33 -11.57
N ALA A 61 2.17 1.33 -11.76
CA ALA A 61 0.93 1.15 -12.49
C ALA A 61 1.13 1.05 -14.03
N GLU A 62 2.18 1.67 -14.57
CA GLU A 62 2.52 1.61 -15.99
C GLU A 62 3.27 0.32 -16.37
N ASP A 63 4.11 -0.21 -15.48
CA ASP A 63 4.93 -1.43 -15.70
C ASP A 63 4.13 -2.75 -15.77
N THR A 64 2.79 -2.68 -15.68
CA THR A 64 1.90 -3.86 -15.66
C THR A 64 0.96 -3.96 -16.86
N ILE A 65 1.08 -3.07 -17.85
CA ILE A 65 0.31 -3.11 -19.10
C ILE A 65 1.26 -3.38 -20.28
N ASP A 66 1.53 -4.65 -20.54
CA ASP A 66 2.02 -5.17 -21.84
C ASP A 66 0.88 -5.86 -22.60
#